data_AF-A0A934FCP3-F1
#
_entry.id   AF-A0A934FCP3-F1
#
_cell.length_a   1.000
_cell.length_b   1.000
_cell.length_c   1.000
_cell.angle_alpha   90.00
_cell.angle_beta   90.00
_cell.angle_gamma   90.00
#
_symmetry.space_group_name_H-M   'P 1'
#
loop_
_entity.id
_entity.type
_entity.pdbx_description
1 polymer ?
#
loop_
_entity_poly.entity_id
_entity_poly.type
_entity_poly.pdbx_seq_one_letter_code
_entity_poly.pdbx_strand_id
1 'polypeptide(L)'
;MSEVKRKKGESFESFMRRVKRQWQRSGKILQVKKVQFYEPHRSKNVKRKNALKRLKMTQQMQYLRKIGKLPEEPEGFGPRR
;
A
#
# COMPACT_ATOMS: atom_id res chain seq x y z
N MET A 1 14.84 0.18 -13.08
CA MET A 1 15.58 -1.08 -13.05
C MET A 1 14.87 -2.08 -12.16
N SER A 2 13.98 -2.85 -12.76
CA SER A 2 13.28 -3.97 -12.13
C SER A 2 13.45 -5.15 -13.06
N GLU A 3 14.71 -5.45 -13.38
CA GLU A 3 15.07 -6.58 -14.22
C GLU A 3 15.01 -7.83 -13.36
N VAL A 4 13.85 -8.50 -13.40
CA VAL A 4 13.71 -9.84 -12.81
C VAL A 4 13.98 -10.81 -13.96
N LYS A 5 15.11 -11.52 -13.90
CA LYS A 5 15.42 -12.59 -14.84
C LYS A 5 14.76 -13.90 -14.39
N ARG A 6 14.41 -14.76 -15.35
CA ARG A 6 13.85 -16.09 -15.08
C ARG A 6 14.94 -16.98 -14.48
N LYS A 7 14.62 -17.70 -13.41
CA LYS A 7 15.54 -18.68 -12.83
C LYS A 7 15.45 -20.01 -13.60
N LYS A 8 16.56 -20.73 -13.72
CA LYS A 8 16.59 -22.07 -14.35
C LYS A 8 15.72 -23.03 -13.51
N GLY A 9 14.81 -23.76 -14.16
CA GLY A 9 13.88 -24.69 -13.49
C GLY A 9 12.60 -24.05 -12.93
N GLU A 10 12.36 -22.76 -13.15
CA GLU A 10 11.16 -22.08 -12.66
C GLU A 10 9.99 -22.13 -13.67
N SER A 11 8.79 -22.46 -13.19
CA SER A 11 7.54 -22.31 -13.96
C SER A 11 7.28 -20.82 -14.27
N PHE A 12 6.74 -20.55 -15.46
CA PHE A 12 6.42 -19.19 -15.90
C PHE A 12 5.51 -18.43 -14.92
N GLU A 13 4.55 -19.13 -14.31
CA GLU A 13 3.62 -18.52 -13.37
C GLU A 13 4.31 -18.04 -12.09
N SER A 14 5.25 -18.83 -11.56
CA SER A 14 6.03 -18.47 -10.38
C SER A 14 6.91 -17.25 -10.64
N PHE A 15 7.49 -17.18 -11.84
CA PHE A 15 8.24 -16.02 -12.30
C PHE A 15 7.36 -14.76 -12.37
N MET A 16 6.19 -14.85 -12.99
CA MET A 16 5.25 -13.73 -13.12
C MET A 16 4.76 -13.24 -11.75
N ARG A 17 4.48 -14.15 -10.81
CA ARG A 17 4.12 -13.80 -9.42
C ARG A 17 5.23 -12.99 -8.75
N ARG A 18 6.50 -13.35 -8.94
CA ARG A 18 7.64 -12.59 -8.39
C ARG A 18 7.77 -11.22 -9.04
N VAL A 19 7.63 -11.13 -10.36
CA VAL A 19 7.63 -9.85 -11.09
C VAL A 19 6.55 -8.92 -10.54
N LYS A 20 5.32 -9.42 -10.40
CA LYS A 20 4.18 -8.65 -9.85
C LYS A 20 4.44 -8.16 -8.43
N ARG A 21 4.93 -9.01 -7.53
CA ARG A 21 5.30 -8.61 -6.16
C ARG A 21 6.42 -7.57 -6.17
N GLN A 22 7.43 -7.73 -7.03
CA GLN A 22 8.54 -6.78 -7.13
C GLN A 22 8.06 -5.40 -7.60
N TRP A 23 7.14 -5.34 -8.57
CA TRP A 23 6.54 -4.08 -9.00
C TRP A 23 5.70 -3.42 -7.91
N GLN A 24 4.92 -4.21 -7.16
CA GLN A 24 4.15 -3.71 -6.01
C GLN A 24 5.06 -3.15 -4.92
N ARG A 25 6.13 -3.89 -4.56
CA ARG A 25 7.14 -3.47 -3.57
C ARG A 25 7.89 -2.22 -3.97
N SER A 26 8.25 -2.11 -5.25
CA SER A 26 8.97 -0.94 -5.77
C SER A 26 8.16 0.35 -5.67
N GLY A 27 6.84 0.28 -5.45
CA GLY A 27 5.97 1.44 -5.37
C GLY A 27 5.82 2.21 -6.68
N LYS A 28 6.49 1.80 -7.76
CA LYS A 28 6.48 2.52 -9.05
C LYS A 28 5.10 2.67 -9.64
N ILE A 29 4.27 1.63 -9.54
CA ILE A 29 2.88 1.69 -10.01
C ILE A 29 2.10 2.76 -9.23
N LEU A 30 2.31 2.86 -7.91
CA LEU A 30 1.67 3.88 -7.09
C LEU A 30 2.19 5.29 -7.42
N GLN A 31 3.49 5.42 -7.67
CA GLN A 31 4.09 6.68 -8.07
C GLN A 31 3.52 7.17 -9.40
N VAL A 32 3.48 6.30 -10.42
CA VAL A 32 2.90 6.63 -11.74
C VAL A 32 1.46 7.10 -11.59
N LYS A 33 0.63 6.38 -10.82
CA LYS A 33 -0.76 6.80 -10.54
C LYS A 33 -0.84 8.14 -9.80
N LYS A 34 0.10 8.41 -8.90
CA LYS A 34 0.14 9.66 -8.12
C LYS A 34 0.52 10.87 -8.99
N VAL A 35 1.46 10.71 -9.92
CA VAL A 35 1.93 11.80 -10.80
C VAL A 35 1.18 11.88 -12.12
N GLN A 36 0.19 11.02 -12.36
CA GLN A 36 -0.60 10.99 -13.59
C GLN A 36 -1.30 12.33 -13.86
N PHE A 37 -1.68 13.05 -12.80
CA PHE A 37 -2.36 14.34 -12.88
C PHE A 37 -1.64 15.38 -12.05
N TYR A 38 -1.80 16.65 -12.42
CA TYR A 38 -1.31 17.77 -11.62
C TYR A 38 -2.12 17.88 -10.32
N GLU A 39 -1.43 17.77 -9.18
CA GLU A 39 -2.00 18.05 -7.85
C GLU A 39 -1.35 19.34 -7.30
N PRO A 40 -2.13 20.39 -6.98
CA PRO A 40 -1.58 21.61 -6.39
C PRO A 40 -1.01 21.34 -5.00
N HIS A 41 -0.05 22.17 -4.57
CA HIS A 41 0.55 22.01 -3.24
C HIS A 41 -0.51 22.19 -2.13
N ARG A 42 -0.56 21.22 -1.20
CA ARG A 42 -1.56 21.21 -0.12
C ARG A 42 -1.33 22.36 0.87
N SER A 43 -2.40 23.09 1.19
CA SER A 43 -2.37 24.14 2.22
C SER A 43 -2.12 23.58 3.63
N LYS A 44 -1.68 24.43 4.56
CA LYS A 44 -1.45 24.05 5.97
C LYS A 44 -2.70 23.44 6.62
N ASN A 45 -3.88 23.99 6.32
CA ASN A 45 -5.17 23.52 6.83
C ASN A 45 -5.50 22.11 6.33
N VAL A 46 -5.29 21.85 5.04
CA VAL A 46 -5.51 20.52 4.44
C VAL A 46 -4.56 19.49 5.02
N LYS A 47 -3.27 19.85 5.21
CA LYS A 47 -2.29 18.98 5.87
C LYS A 47 -2.72 18.64 7.31
N ARG A 48 -3.15 19.64 8.10
CA ARG A 48 -3.62 19.45 9.48
C ARG A 48 -4.86 18.55 9.55
N LYS A 49 -5.88 18.80 8.72
CA LYS A 49 -7.11 17.99 8.68
C LYS A 49 -6.81 16.52 8.35
N ASN A 50 -5.91 16.28 7.40
CA ASN A 50 -5.48 14.93 7.04
C ASN A 50 -4.73 14.23 8.18
N ALA A 51 -3.85 14.94 8.90
CA ALA A 51 -3.14 14.40 10.05
C ALA A 51 -4.10 14.02 11.19
N LEU A 52 -5.06 14.89 11.53
CA LEU A 52 -6.08 14.62 12.55
C LEU A 52 -6.95 13.41 12.18
N LYS A 53 -7.35 13.30 10.90
CA LYS A 53 -8.10 12.12 10.41
C LYS A 53 -7.31 10.83 10.62
N ARG A 54 -6.01 10.82 10.28
CA ARG A 54 -5.14 9.65 10.47
C ARG A 54 -5.03 9.27 11.94
N LEU A 55 -4.77 10.25 12.82
CA LEU A 55 -4.70 10.03 14.26
C LEU A 55 -6.00 9.42 14.81
N LYS A 56 -7.16 9.97 14.43
CA LYS A 56 -8.46 9.45 14.84
C LYS A 56 -8.65 7.99 14.41
N MET A 57 -8.32 7.66 13.16
CA MET A 57 -8.41 6.29 12.65
C MET A 57 -7.46 5.34 13.41
N THR A 58 -6.22 5.75 13.65
CA THR A 58 -5.26 4.95 14.42
C THR A 58 -5.72 4.70 15.84
N GLN A 59 -6.25 5.72 16.53
CA GLN A 59 -6.80 5.59 17.88
C GLN A 59 -8.00 4.64 17.93
N GLN A 60 -8.92 4.76 16.97
CA GLN A 60 -10.06 3.85 16.83
C GLN A 60 -9.59 2.41 16.63
N MET A 61 -8.65 2.17 15.71
CA MET A 61 -8.10 0.83 15.46
C MET A 61 -7.38 0.26 16.69
N GLN A 62 -6.62 1.09 17.41
CA GLN A 62 -5.97 0.68 18.67
C GLN A 62 -6.98 0.31 19.74
N TYR A 63 -8.07 1.07 19.87
CA TYR A 63 -9.15 0.76 20.79
C TYR A 63 -9.85 -0.55 20.42
N LEU A 64 -10.23 -0.73 19.15
CA LEU A 64 -10.86 -1.96 18.65
C LEU A 64 -9.96 -3.19 18.86
N ARG A 65 -8.65 -3.04 18.64
CA ARG A 65 -7.65 -4.07 18.93
C ARG A 65 -7.60 -4.43 20.42
N LYS A 66 -7.69 -3.44 21.33
CA LYS A 66 -7.69 -3.68 22.78
C LYS A 66 -8.92 -4.44 23.26
N ILE A 67 -10.09 -4.14 22.71
CA ILE A 67 -11.35 -4.80 23.08
C ILE A 67 -11.59 -6.12 22.33
N GLY A 68 -10.65 -6.56 21.49
CA GLY A 68 -10.77 -7.80 20.70
C GLY A 68 -11.81 -7.76 19.57
N LYS A 69 -12.45 -6.61 19.33
CA LYS A 69 -13.42 -6.39 18.24
C LYS A 69 -12.76 -5.73 17.03
N LEU A 70 -11.53 -6.13 16.70
CA LEU A 70 -10.95 -5.68 15.46
C LEU A 70 -11.84 -6.28 14.35
N PRO A 71 -12.42 -5.47 13.45
CA PRO A 71 -13.14 -6.02 12.33
C PRO A 71 -12.18 -6.97 11.60
N GLU A 72 -12.65 -8.19 11.31
CA GLU A 72 -11.92 -9.11 10.45
C GLU A 72 -11.51 -8.32 9.21
N GLU A 73 -10.21 -8.34 8.89
CA GLU A 73 -9.69 -7.61 7.74
C GLU A 73 -10.60 -7.97 6.55
N PRO A 74 -11.14 -6.98 5.80
CA PRO A 74 -11.84 -7.33 4.58
C PRO A 74 -10.87 -8.16 3.73
N GLU A 75 -11.25 -9.41 3.45
CA GLU A 75 -10.49 -10.36 2.64
C GLU A 75 -10.03 -9.65 1.37
N GLY A 76 -8.78 -9.17 1.33
CA GLY A 76 -8.31 -8.40 0.17
C GLY A 76 -7.15 -7.43 0.40
N PHE A 77 -6.84 -7.05 1.64
CA PHE A 77 -5.69 -6.18 1.90
C PHE A 77 -4.70 -6.79 2.90
N GLY A 78 -4.22 -7.99 2.58
CA GLY A 78 -2.98 -8.51 3.16
C GLY A 78 -1.81 -7.53 2.96
N PRO A 79 -0.76 -7.64 3.78
CA PRO A 79 0.31 -6.65 3.84
C PRO A 79 0.91 -6.44 2.46
N ARG A 80 0.89 -5.19 1.98
CA ARG A 80 1.79 -4.74 0.90
C ARG A 80 3.23 -4.74 1.43
N ARG A 81 3.79 -5.93 1.66
CA ARG A 81 5.20 -6.19 1.99
C ARG A 81 5.95 -6.82 0.84
#